data_AF-A0A941WC25-F1
#
_entry.id   AF-A0A941WC25-F1
#
_cell.length_a   1.000
_cell.length_b   1.000
_cell.length_c   1.000
_cell.angle_alpha   90.00
_cell.angle_beta   90.00
_cell.angle_gamma   90.00
#
_symmetry.space_group_name_H-M   'P 1'
#
loop_
_entity.id
_entity.type
_entity.pdbx_description
1 polymer ?
#
loop_
_entity_poly.entity_id
_entity_poly.type
_entity_poly.pdbx_seq_one_letter_code
_entity_poly.pdbx_strand_id
1 'polypeptide(L)'
;TRRTYFRLKYKNARLIGAIAGTGEVESNYAYLIQNLVENAAHRELQLSQQDYLKCILTGECNRAQIQRYQRKFAVPESPCFVLIVGARGNRREELMNFLSNYRANTSDTPVALEEGYCAFLKFEDAAAAAEFQSSMDYANILLQSIQEETGIKAKIGVGCTVKSLADVSSSFQQAQTAVRICSGDGEGEVHSYKEYLLIKMLEDIPKFKLNEYLEILLDSDAKDIFADQDMINTAEEFLENSLNVSETSRKLYLHRNTLMYRLDKIERATGLNIRKFSDAVTFRLITILYKILK
;
A
#
# COMPACT_ATOMS: atom_id res chain seq x y z
N THR A 1 32.60 -41.09 17.23
CA THR A 1 31.21 -40.87 17.70
C THR A 1 30.27 -41.63 16.79
N ARG A 2 29.32 -42.39 17.37
CA ARG A 2 28.33 -43.14 16.59
C ARG A 2 27.38 -42.16 15.88
N ARG A 3 27.03 -42.41 14.62
CA ARG A 3 26.21 -41.53 13.77
C ARG A 3 25.20 -42.33 12.96
N THR A 4 23.98 -41.81 12.82
CA THR A 4 22.95 -42.31 11.92
C THR A 4 23.03 -41.54 10.61
N TYR A 5 23.22 -42.27 9.51
CA TYR A 5 23.30 -41.68 8.16
C TYR A 5 21.98 -41.89 7.43
N PHE A 6 21.56 -40.88 6.67
CA PHE A 6 20.37 -40.95 5.83
C PHE A 6 20.64 -40.29 4.48
N ARG A 7 19.96 -40.78 3.45
CA ARG A 7 20.08 -40.26 2.09
C ARG A 7 18.89 -39.36 1.84
N LEU A 8 19.13 -38.20 1.25
CA LEU A 8 18.06 -37.29 0.88
C LEU A 8 18.31 -36.72 -0.51
N LYS A 9 17.21 -36.52 -1.24
CA LYS A 9 17.23 -35.83 -2.53
C LYS A 9 16.84 -34.38 -2.31
N TYR A 10 17.72 -33.46 -2.70
CA TYR A 10 17.37 -32.05 -2.74
C TYR A 10 17.62 -31.55 -4.16
N LYS A 11 16.53 -31.21 -4.87
CA LYS A 11 16.55 -30.87 -6.30
C LYS A 11 17.13 -32.05 -7.12
N ASN A 12 18.21 -31.83 -7.87
CA ASN A 12 18.88 -32.87 -8.68
C ASN A 12 20.10 -33.51 -7.98
N ALA A 13 20.41 -33.12 -6.75
CA ALA A 13 21.55 -33.63 -6.01
C ALA A 13 21.12 -34.73 -5.00
N ARG A 14 21.90 -35.80 -4.94
CA ARG A 14 21.79 -36.83 -3.91
C ARG A 14 22.77 -36.47 -2.79
N LEU A 15 22.23 -36.16 -1.62
CA LEU A 15 22.99 -35.76 -0.44
C LEU A 15 22.94 -36.85 0.63
N ILE A 16 23.94 -36.89 1.49
CA ILE A 16 24.01 -37.77 2.66
C ILE A 16 24.03 -36.89 3.90
N GLY A 17 23.00 -37.00 4.73
CA GLY A 17 22.92 -36.38 6.05
C GLY A 17 23.44 -37.32 7.13
N ALA A 18 23.94 -36.75 8.22
CA ALA A 18 24.37 -37.51 9.39
C ALA A 18 23.91 -36.84 10.68
N ILE A 19 23.32 -37.62 11.60
CA ILE A 19 22.92 -37.19 12.94
C ILE A 19 23.82 -37.91 13.95
N ALA A 20 24.22 -37.24 15.02
CA ALA A 20 24.98 -37.86 16.10
C ALA A 20 24.06 -38.77 16.94
N GLY A 21 24.50 -40.00 17.20
CA GLY A 21 23.70 -41.05 17.85
C GLY A 21 23.35 -42.19 16.89
N THR A 22 22.88 -43.32 17.43
CA THR A 22 22.49 -44.54 16.67
C THR A 22 21.25 -45.22 17.25
N GLY A 23 20.46 -44.52 18.06
CA GLY A 23 19.24 -45.06 18.64
C GLY A 23 18.06 -44.98 17.68
N GLU A 24 16.93 -45.48 18.16
CA GLU A 24 15.64 -45.46 17.47
C GLU A 24 15.12 -44.03 17.30
N VAL A 25 15.38 -43.18 18.30
CA VAL A 25 15.03 -41.75 18.28
C VAL A 25 15.76 -41.01 17.15
N GLU A 26 17.07 -41.22 17.01
CA GLU A 26 17.86 -40.58 15.95
C GLU A 26 17.50 -41.10 14.56
N SER A 27 17.05 -42.35 14.45
CA SER A 27 16.54 -42.92 13.21
C SER A 27 15.21 -42.28 12.79
N ASN A 28 14.31 -42.05 13.76
CA ASN A 28 13.04 -41.34 13.52
C ASN A 28 13.27 -39.88 13.10
N TYR A 29 14.21 -39.17 13.75
CA TYR A 29 14.58 -37.82 13.34
C TYR A 29 15.22 -37.78 11.96
N ALA A 30 16.09 -38.73 11.62
CA ALA A 30 16.68 -38.83 10.29
C ALA A 30 15.61 -39.00 9.19
N TYR A 31 14.62 -39.86 9.43
CA TYR A 31 13.49 -40.05 8.53
C TYR A 31 12.62 -38.79 8.39
N LEU A 32 12.36 -38.09 9.49
CA LEU A 32 11.54 -36.87 9.50
C LEU A 32 12.24 -35.71 8.77
N ILE A 33 13.55 -35.53 9.00
CA ILE A 33 14.37 -34.54 8.28
C ILE A 33 14.44 -34.87 6.79
N GLN A 34 14.65 -36.14 6.41
CA GLN A 34 14.62 -36.55 5.02
C GLN A 34 13.30 -36.13 4.34
N ASN A 35 12.17 -36.48 4.94
CA ASN A 35 10.85 -36.17 4.40
C ASN A 35 10.59 -34.65 4.34
N LEU A 36 10.98 -33.88 5.35
CA LEU A 36 10.82 -32.43 5.33
C LEU A 36 11.62 -31.78 4.20
N VAL A 37 12.86 -32.21 4.00
CA VAL A 37 13.74 -31.64 2.96
C VAL A 37 13.29 -32.04 1.56
N GLU A 38 12.90 -33.30 1.36
CA GLU A 38 12.40 -33.79 0.07
C GLU A 38 11.06 -33.14 -0.29
N ASN A 39 10.15 -32.98 0.68
CA ASN A 39 8.86 -32.31 0.46
C ASN A 39 8.99 -30.80 0.25
N ALA A 40 9.88 -30.12 0.98
CA ALA A 40 10.14 -28.70 0.76
C ALA A 40 10.68 -28.45 -0.66
N ALA A 41 11.60 -29.29 -1.12
CA ALA A 41 12.14 -29.20 -2.48
C ALA A 41 11.09 -29.48 -3.57
N HIS A 42 10.17 -30.42 -3.33
CA HIS A 42 9.07 -30.73 -4.26
C HIS A 42 8.01 -29.62 -4.30
N ARG A 43 7.62 -29.06 -3.15
CA ARG A 43 6.66 -27.95 -3.09
C ARG A 43 7.16 -26.71 -3.86
N GLU A 44 8.44 -26.36 -3.72
CA GLU A 44 9.04 -25.23 -4.46
C GLU A 44 9.01 -25.37 -5.99
N LEU A 45 8.96 -26.60 -6.52
CA LEU A 45 9.04 -26.85 -7.96
C LEU A 45 7.68 -26.70 -8.68
N GLN A 46 6.56 -26.89 -7.97
CA GLN A 46 5.21 -26.92 -8.55
C GLN A 46 4.36 -25.67 -8.31
N LEU A 47 4.83 -24.68 -7.55
CA LEU A 47 4.06 -23.46 -7.30
C LEU A 47 3.69 -22.76 -8.60
N SER A 48 2.41 -22.37 -8.70
CA SER A 48 1.91 -21.48 -9.74
C SER A 48 2.62 -20.12 -9.65
N GLN A 49 2.55 -19.32 -10.71
CA GLN A 49 3.12 -17.97 -10.69
C GLN A 49 2.55 -17.13 -9.54
N GLN A 50 1.23 -17.24 -9.30
CA GLN A 50 0.53 -16.49 -8.27
C GLN A 50 0.92 -16.96 -6.86
N ASP A 51 1.04 -18.27 -6.62
CA ASP A 51 1.41 -18.80 -5.30
C ASP A 51 2.85 -18.45 -4.96
N TYR A 52 3.76 -18.52 -5.94
CA TYR A 52 5.14 -18.09 -5.75
C TYR A 52 5.18 -16.59 -5.43
N LEU A 53 4.47 -15.77 -6.21
CA LEU A 53 4.42 -14.34 -5.95
C LEU A 53 3.82 -14.02 -4.58
N LYS A 54 2.79 -14.75 -4.14
CA LYS A 54 2.24 -14.63 -2.78
C LYS A 54 3.32 -14.82 -1.72
N CYS A 55 4.14 -15.86 -1.81
CA CYS A 55 5.27 -16.09 -0.89
C CYS A 55 6.34 -14.99 -0.95
N ILE A 56 6.53 -14.33 -2.10
CA ILE A 56 7.45 -13.19 -2.24
C ILE A 56 6.85 -11.96 -1.53
N LEU A 57 5.56 -11.68 -1.74
CA LEU A 57 4.86 -10.56 -1.12
C LEU A 57 4.80 -10.69 0.41
N THR A 58 4.55 -11.90 0.93
CA THR A 58 4.53 -12.17 2.38
C THR A 58 5.92 -12.17 3.03
N GLY A 59 7.00 -12.11 2.23
CA GLY A 59 8.37 -12.08 2.74
C GLY A 59 8.92 -13.45 3.16
N GLU A 60 8.25 -14.54 2.76
CA GLU A 60 8.69 -15.92 3.03
C GLU A 60 9.87 -16.36 2.14
N CYS A 61 10.08 -15.66 1.02
CA CYS A 61 11.11 -15.99 0.04
C CYS A 61 12.45 -15.29 0.31
N ASN A 62 13.55 -16.04 0.14
CA ASN A 62 14.91 -15.50 0.13
C ASN A 62 15.30 -14.95 -1.26
N ARG A 63 16.41 -14.21 -1.33
CA ARG A 63 16.90 -13.61 -2.59
C ARG A 63 17.12 -14.63 -3.72
N ALA A 64 17.56 -15.84 -3.40
CA ALA A 64 17.79 -16.88 -4.41
C ALA A 64 16.48 -17.42 -5.00
N GLN A 65 15.43 -17.53 -4.19
CA GLN A 65 14.08 -17.88 -4.64
C GLN A 65 13.49 -16.78 -5.52
N ILE A 66 13.65 -15.50 -5.13
CA ILE A 66 13.19 -14.35 -5.93
C ILE A 66 13.86 -14.32 -7.31
N GLN A 67 15.18 -14.53 -7.38
CA GLN A 67 15.90 -14.62 -8.66
C GLN A 67 15.48 -15.82 -9.53
N ARG A 68 15.00 -16.90 -8.90
CA ARG A 68 14.45 -18.05 -9.64
C ARG A 68 13.09 -17.72 -10.21
N TYR A 69 12.24 -17.05 -9.43
CA TYR A 69 10.94 -16.55 -9.90
C TYR A 69 11.13 -15.62 -11.11
N GLN A 70 12.04 -14.66 -11.01
CA GLN A 70 12.33 -13.74 -12.11
C GLN A 70 12.77 -14.46 -13.38
N ARG A 71 13.68 -15.43 -13.28
CA ARG A 71 14.11 -16.23 -14.43
C ARG A 71 13.04 -17.16 -14.98
N LYS A 72 12.25 -17.79 -14.11
CA LYS A 72 11.19 -18.75 -14.50
C LYS A 72 10.05 -18.07 -15.26
N PHE A 73 9.68 -16.85 -14.86
CA PHE A 73 8.54 -16.12 -15.40
C PHE A 73 8.94 -14.88 -16.22
N ALA A 74 10.22 -14.73 -16.56
CA ALA A 74 10.77 -13.60 -17.33
C ALA A 74 10.38 -12.22 -16.77
N VAL A 75 10.35 -12.09 -15.44
CA VAL A 75 9.98 -10.85 -14.76
C VAL A 75 11.18 -9.89 -14.74
N PRO A 76 11.01 -8.62 -15.15
CA PRO A 76 12.10 -7.65 -15.22
C PRO A 76 12.62 -7.24 -13.84
N GLU A 77 13.86 -6.75 -13.81
CA GLU A 77 14.42 -5.99 -12.70
C GLU A 77 14.15 -4.50 -12.91
N SER A 78 12.87 -4.11 -12.87
CA SER A 78 12.45 -2.70 -12.89
C SER A 78 11.79 -2.32 -11.56
N PRO A 79 11.70 -1.00 -11.27
CA PRO A 79 10.94 -0.53 -10.13
C PRO A 79 9.50 -1.03 -10.18
N CYS A 80 8.94 -1.36 -9.02
CA CYS A 80 7.59 -1.87 -8.91
C CYS A 80 6.92 -1.41 -7.63
N PHE A 81 5.59 -1.45 -7.61
CA PHE A 81 4.80 -1.16 -6.44
C PHE A 81 3.62 -2.13 -6.35
N VAL A 82 3.09 -2.26 -5.14
CA VAL A 82 1.96 -3.14 -4.85
C VAL A 82 0.73 -2.32 -4.53
N LEU A 83 -0.38 -2.70 -5.15
CA LEU A 83 -1.71 -2.22 -4.84
C LEU A 83 -2.47 -3.34 -4.13
N ILE A 84 -3.23 -3.01 -3.09
CA ILE A 84 -4.20 -3.94 -2.52
C ILE A 84 -5.59 -3.41 -2.79
N VAL A 85 -6.37 -4.20 -3.50
CA VAL A 85 -7.74 -3.90 -3.90
C VAL A 85 -8.68 -4.73 -3.05
N GLY A 86 -9.63 -4.09 -2.36
CA GLY A 86 -10.67 -4.76 -1.59
C GLY A 86 -12.04 -4.31 -2.02
N ALA A 87 -13.04 -5.20 -1.99
CA ALA A 87 -14.43 -4.86 -2.23
C ALA A 87 -15.34 -5.46 -1.16
N ARG A 88 -16.45 -4.76 -0.86
CA ARG A 88 -17.51 -5.31 -0.01
C ARG A 88 -18.23 -6.45 -0.73
N GLY A 89 -18.61 -7.50 0.01
CA GLY A 89 -19.47 -8.58 -0.50
C GLY A 89 -18.75 -9.76 -1.16
N ASN A 90 -17.49 -10.04 -0.83
CA ASN A 90 -16.74 -11.22 -1.28
C ASN A 90 -16.68 -11.41 -2.82
N ARG A 91 -16.59 -10.30 -3.56
CA ARG A 91 -16.49 -10.30 -5.05
C ARG A 91 -15.06 -10.49 -5.57
N ARG A 92 -14.28 -11.30 -4.87
CA ARG A 92 -12.85 -11.50 -5.13
C ARG A 92 -12.58 -12.06 -6.53
N GLU A 93 -13.41 -12.97 -7.01
CA GLU A 93 -13.23 -13.60 -8.32
C GLU A 93 -13.46 -12.61 -9.47
N GLU A 94 -14.50 -11.78 -9.37
CA GLU A 94 -14.77 -10.70 -10.34
C GLU A 94 -13.59 -9.72 -10.40
N LEU A 95 -13.07 -9.29 -9.23
CA LEU A 95 -11.89 -8.43 -9.16
C LEU A 95 -10.64 -9.08 -9.73
N MET A 96 -10.39 -10.37 -9.43
CA MET A 96 -9.23 -11.09 -9.98
C MET A 96 -9.31 -11.21 -11.50
N ASN A 97 -10.50 -11.46 -12.05
CA ASN A 97 -10.71 -11.54 -13.49
C ASN A 97 -10.49 -10.17 -14.14
N PHE A 98 -11.03 -9.11 -13.56
CA PHE A 98 -10.80 -7.74 -14.02
C PHE A 98 -9.31 -7.40 -14.02
N LEU A 99 -8.61 -7.59 -12.90
CA LEU A 99 -7.17 -7.27 -12.79
C LEU A 99 -6.31 -8.11 -13.75
N SER A 100 -6.71 -9.36 -14.02
CA SER A 100 -6.03 -10.23 -14.99
C SER A 100 -6.20 -9.74 -16.42
N ASN A 101 -7.33 -9.09 -16.73
CA ASN A 101 -7.60 -8.50 -18.04
C ASN A 101 -7.00 -7.10 -18.18
N TYR A 102 -6.96 -6.33 -17.10
CA TYR A 102 -6.45 -4.96 -17.05
C TYR A 102 -4.92 -4.85 -17.15
N ARG A 103 -4.18 -5.97 -16.99
CA ARG A 103 -2.71 -5.98 -17.07
C ARG A 103 -2.23 -5.39 -18.41
N ALA A 104 -1.45 -4.32 -18.34
CA ALA A 104 -0.81 -3.74 -19.52
C ALA A 104 0.35 -4.61 -20.01
N ASN A 105 1.10 -5.18 -19.05
CA ASN A 105 2.27 -6.02 -19.32
C ASN A 105 2.07 -7.44 -18.78
N THR A 106 2.71 -8.42 -19.42
CA THR A 106 2.71 -9.83 -18.96
C THR A 106 3.39 -10.03 -17.60
N SER A 107 4.16 -9.02 -17.15
CA SER A 107 4.83 -9.02 -15.84
C SER A 107 3.91 -8.55 -14.70
N ASP A 108 2.86 -7.78 -15.02
CA ASP A 108 1.90 -7.32 -14.02
C ASP A 108 1.04 -8.52 -13.59
N THR A 109 1.05 -8.81 -12.30
CA THR A 109 0.49 -10.07 -11.80
C THR A 109 -0.48 -9.79 -10.64
N PRO A 110 -1.77 -10.13 -10.81
CA PRO A 110 -2.71 -10.16 -9.70
C PRO A 110 -2.50 -11.42 -8.85
N VAL A 111 -2.66 -11.28 -7.54
CA VAL A 111 -2.56 -12.36 -6.55
C VAL A 111 -3.77 -12.29 -5.63
N ALA A 112 -4.49 -13.40 -5.52
CA ALA A 112 -5.59 -13.50 -4.57
C ALA A 112 -5.07 -13.55 -3.13
N LEU A 113 -5.61 -12.69 -2.27
CA LEU A 113 -5.34 -12.69 -0.83
C LEU A 113 -6.54 -13.27 -0.06
N GLU A 114 -6.39 -13.35 1.24
CA GLU A 114 -7.45 -13.75 2.17
C GLU A 114 -8.47 -12.59 2.37
N GLU A 115 -9.62 -12.90 2.96
CA GLU A 115 -10.65 -11.91 3.35
C GLU A 115 -11.26 -11.08 2.20
N GLY A 116 -11.17 -11.55 0.95
CA GLY A 116 -11.78 -10.87 -0.19
C GLY A 116 -10.92 -9.75 -0.80
N TYR A 117 -9.65 -9.67 -0.42
CA TYR A 117 -8.68 -8.75 -1.02
C TYR A 117 -7.90 -9.39 -2.17
N CYS A 118 -7.40 -8.56 -3.07
CA CYS A 118 -6.49 -8.92 -4.16
C CYS A 118 -5.26 -8.01 -4.11
N ALA A 119 -4.07 -8.56 -4.19
CA ALA A 119 -2.86 -7.79 -4.47
C ALA A 119 -2.67 -7.68 -5.98
N PHE A 120 -2.19 -6.54 -6.44
CA PHE A 120 -1.77 -6.32 -7.82
C PHE A 120 -0.35 -5.77 -7.81
N LEU A 121 0.58 -6.54 -8.37
CA LEU A 121 1.96 -6.10 -8.57
C LEU A 121 2.05 -5.40 -9.92
N LYS A 122 2.40 -4.11 -9.90
CA LYS A 122 2.61 -3.29 -11.09
C LYS A 122 4.10 -2.95 -11.24
N PHE A 123 4.65 -3.22 -12.41
CA PHE A 123 5.99 -2.75 -12.75
C PHE A 123 5.91 -1.39 -13.45
N GLU A 124 6.85 -0.50 -13.11
CA GLU A 124 7.08 0.72 -13.86
C GLU A 124 7.82 0.33 -15.15
N ASP A 125 7.17 0.53 -16.27
CA ASP A 125 7.78 0.41 -17.60
C ASP A 125 8.24 1.80 -18.05
N ALA A 126 9.36 1.88 -18.77
CA ALA A 126 9.84 3.12 -19.35
C ALA A 126 8.82 3.72 -20.34
N ALA A 127 7.97 2.89 -20.93
CA ALA A 127 6.83 3.32 -21.74
C ALA A 127 5.62 3.80 -20.90
N ALA A 128 5.37 3.19 -19.73
CA ALA A 128 4.26 3.52 -18.84
C ALA A 128 4.47 4.80 -18.03
N ALA A 129 5.72 5.29 -17.92
CA ALA A 129 6.02 6.60 -17.33
C ALA A 129 5.34 7.78 -18.07
N ALA A 130 4.83 7.55 -19.29
CA ALA A 130 4.03 8.53 -20.02
C ALA A 130 2.54 8.51 -19.64
N GLU A 131 2.04 7.44 -19.02
CA GLU A 131 0.60 7.23 -18.76
C GLU A 131 0.16 7.69 -17.37
N PHE A 132 1.05 7.66 -16.37
CA PHE A 132 0.76 8.14 -15.01
C PHE A 132 2.02 8.72 -14.34
N GLN A 133 1.85 9.81 -13.59
CA GLN A 133 2.95 10.54 -12.94
C GLN A 133 3.31 9.96 -11.57
N SER A 134 2.38 9.26 -10.92
CA SER A 134 2.57 8.63 -9.62
C SER A 134 1.82 7.31 -9.47
N SER A 135 2.26 6.47 -8.52
CA SER A 135 1.56 5.23 -8.15
C SER A 135 0.14 5.46 -7.66
N MET A 136 -0.16 6.67 -7.15
CA MET A 136 -1.48 7.07 -6.70
C MET A 136 -2.40 7.43 -7.88
N ASP A 137 -1.89 8.12 -8.90
CA ASP A 137 -2.65 8.43 -10.12
C ASP A 137 -3.08 7.13 -10.82
N TYR A 138 -2.17 6.16 -10.93
CA TYR A 138 -2.50 4.85 -11.47
C TYR A 138 -3.61 4.15 -10.68
N ALA A 139 -3.54 4.22 -9.34
CA ALA A 139 -4.56 3.63 -8.49
C ALA A 139 -5.92 4.33 -8.63
N ASN A 140 -5.96 5.66 -8.82
CA ASN A 140 -7.19 6.40 -9.08
C ASN A 140 -7.83 6.00 -10.42
N ILE A 141 -7.02 5.89 -11.48
CA ILE A 141 -7.47 5.42 -12.79
C ILE A 141 -8.01 3.99 -12.66
N LEU A 142 -7.26 3.10 -11.99
CA LEU A 142 -7.68 1.72 -11.75
C LEU A 142 -9.00 1.63 -10.99
N LEU A 143 -9.17 2.44 -9.94
CA LEU A 143 -10.41 2.49 -9.17
C LEU A 143 -11.60 2.90 -10.04
N GLN A 144 -11.42 3.95 -10.85
CA GLN A 144 -12.46 4.41 -11.77
C GLN A 144 -12.82 3.33 -12.79
N SER A 145 -11.83 2.67 -13.40
CA SER A 145 -12.07 1.57 -14.34
C SER A 145 -12.80 0.39 -13.69
N ILE A 146 -12.44 0.01 -12.46
CA ILE A 146 -13.16 -1.04 -11.71
C ILE A 146 -14.63 -0.64 -11.54
N GLN A 147 -14.88 0.60 -11.10
CA GLN A 147 -16.23 1.07 -10.84
C GLN A 147 -17.09 1.14 -12.11
N GLU A 148 -16.52 1.59 -13.24
CA GLU A 148 -17.22 1.69 -14.52
C GLU A 148 -17.51 0.33 -15.15
N GLU A 149 -16.56 -0.61 -15.13
CA GLU A 149 -16.71 -1.90 -15.82
C GLU A 149 -17.46 -2.94 -14.99
N THR A 150 -17.27 -2.95 -13.66
CA THR A 150 -17.81 -4.01 -12.78
C THR A 150 -18.94 -3.50 -11.89
N GLY A 151 -19.12 -2.17 -11.77
CA GLY A 151 -20.04 -1.57 -10.81
C GLY A 151 -19.62 -1.76 -9.34
N ILE A 152 -18.41 -2.29 -9.09
CA ILE A 152 -17.93 -2.57 -7.74
C ILE A 152 -17.32 -1.30 -7.14
N LYS A 153 -17.82 -0.91 -5.97
CA LYS A 153 -17.15 0.09 -5.12
C LYS A 153 -15.98 -0.58 -4.39
N ALA A 154 -14.80 -0.46 -4.97
CA ALA A 154 -13.57 -0.98 -4.40
C ALA A 154 -12.87 0.07 -3.51
N LYS A 155 -11.92 -0.41 -2.71
CA LYS A 155 -10.94 0.41 -1.99
C LYS A 155 -9.56 -0.03 -2.42
N ILE A 156 -8.65 0.92 -2.63
CA ILE A 156 -7.29 0.61 -3.08
C ILE A 156 -6.27 1.22 -2.12
N GLY A 157 -5.38 0.40 -1.57
CA GLY A 157 -4.22 0.87 -0.81
C GLY A 157 -2.96 0.72 -1.64
N VAL A 158 -2.13 1.76 -1.63
CA VAL A 158 -0.95 1.89 -2.49
C VAL A 158 0.31 1.87 -1.63
N GLY A 159 1.20 0.91 -1.90
CA GLY A 159 2.54 0.88 -1.33
C GLY A 159 3.51 1.82 -2.06
N CYS A 160 4.68 2.09 -1.46
CA CYS A 160 5.70 2.88 -2.13
C CYS A 160 6.39 2.09 -3.25
N THR A 161 6.79 2.78 -4.32
CA THR A 161 7.66 2.20 -5.36
C THR A 161 8.97 1.72 -4.75
N VAL A 162 9.28 0.46 -4.98
CA VAL A 162 10.56 -0.18 -4.65
C VAL A 162 11.40 -0.37 -5.90
N LYS A 163 12.72 -0.41 -5.75
CA LYS A 163 13.65 -0.53 -6.89
C LYS A 163 13.72 -1.95 -7.46
N SER A 164 13.36 -2.95 -6.67
CA SER A 164 13.53 -4.36 -7.03
C SER A 164 12.47 -5.23 -6.36
N LEU A 165 12.21 -6.39 -6.97
CA LEU A 165 11.30 -7.40 -6.42
C LEU A 165 11.78 -7.94 -5.05
N ALA A 166 13.06 -7.78 -4.70
CA ALA A 166 13.57 -8.20 -3.39
C ALA A 166 12.98 -7.39 -2.24
N ASP A 167 12.60 -6.12 -2.48
CA ASP A 167 12.06 -5.22 -1.47
C ASP A 167 10.52 -5.15 -1.52
N VAL A 168 9.88 -5.88 -2.42
CA VAL A 168 8.43 -5.80 -2.69
C VAL A 168 7.56 -6.12 -1.48
N SER A 169 8.05 -6.96 -0.56
CA SER A 169 7.34 -7.28 0.68
C SER A 169 7.07 -6.03 1.52
N SER A 170 8.00 -5.06 1.52
CA SER A 170 7.78 -3.78 2.19
C SER A 170 6.63 -2.99 1.55
N SER A 171 6.60 -2.89 0.21
CA SER A 171 5.49 -2.25 -0.51
C SER A 171 4.17 -2.96 -0.26
N PHE A 172 4.16 -4.29 -0.16
CA PHE A 172 2.96 -5.06 0.15
C PHE A 172 2.42 -4.76 1.56
N GLN A 173 3.30 -4.78 2.57
CA GLN A 173 2.91 -4.44 3.95
C GLN A 173 2.39 -3.00 4.06
N GLN A 174 3.02 -2.07 3.35
CA GLN A 174 2.57 -0.68 3.25
C GLN A 174 1.18 -0.56 2.64
N ALA A 175 0.93 -1.20 1.50
CA ALA A 175 -0.37 -1.24 0.85
C ALA A 175 -1.45 -1.86 1.75
N GLN A 176 -1.12 -2.94 2.47
CA GLN A 176 -2.04 -3.60 3.41
C GLN A 176 -2.37 -2.73 4.62
N THR A 177 -1.40 -1.94 5.07
CA THR A 177 -1.62 -0.95 6.12
C THR A 177 -2.55 0.14 5.60
N ALA A 178 -2.26 0.71 4.42
CA ALA A 178 -3.07 1.75 3.79
C ALA A 178 -4.55 1.35 3.62
N VAL A 179 -4.84 0.11 3.19
CA VAL A 179 -6.22 -0.39 3.11
C VAL A 179 -6.89 -0.52 4.49
N ARG A 180 -6.16 -0.99 5.50
CA ARG A 180 -6.68 -1.21 6.87
C ARG A 180 -7.03 0.07 7.61
N ILE A 181 -6.25 1.13 7.41
CA ILE A 181 -6.53 2.43 8.06
C ILE A 181 -7.84 3.03 7.54
N CYS A 182 -8.20 2.68 6.31
CA CYS A 182 -9.38 3.20 5.64
C CYS A 182 -10.63 2.34 5.87
N SER A 183 -10.67 1.58 6.97
CA SER A 183 -11.84 0.83 7.43
C SER A 183 -13.06 1.70 7.79
N GLY A 184 -13.00 3.02 7.63
CA GLY A 184 -14.18 3.92 7.68
C GLY A 184 -15.13 3.79 6.48
N ASP A 185 -16.25 4.52 6.53
CA ASP A 185 -17.35 4.47 5.55
C ASP A 185 -17.05 5.13 4.18
N GLY A 186 -15.82 5.63 3.95
CA GLY A 186 -15.38 6.10 2.62
C GLY A 186 -15.41 4.94 1.63
N GLU A 187 -16.38 4.94 0.71
CA GLU A 187 -16.50 3.97 -0.37
C GLU A 187 -15.87 4.56 -1.63
N GLY A 188 -15.00 3.80 -2.33
CA GLY A 188 -14.41 4.29 -3.58
C GLY A 188 -13.25 5.26 -3.36
N GLU A 189 -12.30 4.91 -2.49
CA GLU A 189 -11.14 5.75 -2.20
C GLU A 189 -9.82 5.01 -2.43
N VAL A 190 -8.82 5.78 -2.84
CA VAL A 190 -7.42 5.37 -3.01
C VAL A 190 -6.61 5.97 -1.89
N HIS A 191 -5.79 5.16 -1.24
CA HIS A 191 -4.96 5.62 -0.12
C HIS A 191 -3.52 5.25 -0.32
N SER A 192 -2.66 6.26 -0.27
CA SER A 192 -1.22 6.06 -0.35
C SER A 192 -0.62 5.88 1.04
N TYR A 193 0.22 4.87 1.20
CA TYR A 193 1.00 4.72 2.44
C TYR A 193 1.87 5.95 2.72
N LYS A 194 2.32 6.69 1.69
CA LYS A 194 3.10 7.93 1.88
C LYS A 194 2.30 9.00 2.60
N GLU A 195 1.01 9.12 2.32
CA GLU A 195 0.12 10.07 2.99
C GLU A 195 -0.15 9.65 4.44
N TYR A 196 -0.33 8.35 4.66
CA TYR A 196 -0.45 7.81 6.01
C TYR A 196 0.84 7.95 6.82
N LEU A 197 2.02 7.89 6.20
CA LEU A 197 3.28 7.95 6.92
C LEU A 197 3.39 9.22 7.77
N LEU A 198 2.91 10.36 7.25
CA LEU A 198 2.89 11.61 8.02
C LEU A 198 1.95 11.52 9.23
N ILE A 199 0.77 10.93 9.07
CA ILE A 199 -0.18 10.66 10.16
C ILE A 199 0.46 9.74 11.20
N LYS A 200 1.07 8.63 10.75
CA LYS A 200 1.73 7.65 11.61
C LYS A 200 2.87 8.27 12.43
N MET A 201 3.69 9.11 11.80
CA MET A 201 4.76 9.84 12.48
C MET A 201 4.22 10.77 13.57
N LEU A 202 3.05 11.39 13.35
CA LEU A 202 2.40 12.21 14.37
C LEU A 202 1.83 11.34 15.49
N GLU A 203 1.22 10.19 15.19
CA GLU A 203 0.68 9.25 16.18
C GLU A 203 1.75 8.63 17.09
N ASP A 204 3.00 8.54 16.63
CA ASP A 204 4.12 8.09 17.45
C ASP A 204 4.50 9.11 18.55
N ILE A 205 4.03 10.36 18.44
CA ILE A 205 4.20 11.40 19.45
C ILE A 205 3.09 11.25 20.51
N PRO A 206 3.42 11.28 21.83
CA PRO A 206 2.41 11.20 22.88
C PRO A 206 1.30 12.25 22.75
N LYS A 207 0.04 11.84 22.90
CA LYS A 207 -1.14 12.72 22.73
C LYS A 207 -1.08 14.01 23.54
N PHE A 208 -0.53 13.99 24.76
CA PHE A 208 -0.41 15.20 25.58
C PHE A 208 0.51 16.24 24.94
N LYS A 209 1.59 15.84 24.26
CA LYS A 209 2.48 16.75 23.53
C LYS A 209 1.83 17.32 22.30
N LEU A 210 1.08 16.49 21.57
CA LEU A 210 0.31 16.94 20.41
C LEU A 210 -0.74 18.00 20.82
N ASN A 211 -1.42 17.81 21.97
CA ASN A 211 -2.34 18.81 22.53
C ASN A 211 -1.61 20.11 22.91
N GLU A 212 -0.45 20.05 23.59
CA GLU A 212 0.37 21.25 23.89
C GLU A 212 0.72 22.03 22.60
N TYR A 213 1.13 21.34 21.53
CA TYR A 213 1.44 21.98 20.26
C TYR A 213 0.19 22.58 19.60
N LEU A 214 -0.93 21.86 19.61
CA LEU A 214 -2.18 22.34 19.03
C LEU A 214 -2.69 23.59 19.75
N GLU A 215 -2.55 23.66 21.07
CA GLU A 215 -2.93 24.86 21.86
C GLU A 215 -2.08 26.08 21.52
N ILE A 216 -0.78 25.90 21.22
CA ILE A 216 0.12 26.99 20.80
C ILE A 216 -0.19 27.44 19.37
N LEU A 217 -0.60 26.51 18.50
CA LEU A 217 -0.87 26.79 17.08
C LEU A 217 -2.27 27.34 16.84
N LEU A 218 -3.23 27.12 17.74
CA LEU A 218 -4.62 27.52 17.60
C LEU A 218 -5.08 28.50 18.67
N ASP A 219 -5.15 29.78 18.30
CA ASP A 219 -5.89 30.79 19.05
C ASP A 219 -7.41 30.57 19.00
N SER A 220 -8.20 31.34 19.77
CA SER A 220 -9.66 31.20 19.84
C SER A 220 -10.33 31.25 18.46
N ASP A 221 -9.94 32.22 17.64
CA ASP A 221 -10.56 32.47 16.34
C ASP A 221 -10.17 31.37 15.34
N ALA A 222 -8.96 30.83 15.46
CA ALA A 222 -8.52 29.69 14.68
C ALA A 222 -9.33 28.44 15.04
N LYS A 223 -9.58 28.18 16.33
CA LYS A 223 -10.39 27.03 16.78
C LYS A 223 -11.79 27.03 16.17
N ASP A 224 -12.41 28.20 16.00
CA ASP A 224 -13.71 28.33 15.35
C ASP A 224 -13.65 27.94 13.86
N ILE A 225 -12.59 28.32 13.14
CA ILE A 225 -12.36 27.88 11.75
C ILE A 225 -12.18 26.37 11.67
N PHE A 226 -11.39 25.77 12.58
CA PHE A 226 -11.19 24.31 12.59
C PHE A 226 -12.41 23.53 13.10
N ALA A 227 -13.38 24.19 13.73
CA ALA A 227 -14.68 23.59 14.05
C ALA A 227 -15.70 23.70 12.90
N ASP A 228 -15.52 24.67 12.01
CA ASP A 228 -16.37 24.92 10.84
C ASP A 228 -15.99 24.00 9.66
N GLN A 229 -16.80 22.96 9.45
CA GLN A 229 -16.59 21.96 8.40
C GLN A 229 -16.58 22.57 6.99
N ASP A 230 -17.37 23.63 6.74
CA ASP A 230 -17.39 24.29 5.43
C ASP A 230 -16.07 25.01 5.15
N MET A 231 -15.46 25.63 6.18
CA MET A 231 -14.18 26.33 6.06
C MET A 231 -13.03 25.33 5.87
N ILE A 232 -13.01 24.24 6.65
CA ILE A 232 -12.03 23.15 6.46
C ILE A 232 -12.16 22.57 5.05
N ASN A 233 -13.37 22.18 4.63
CA ASN A 233 -13.57 21.59 3.30
C ASN A 233 -13.15 22.56 2.19
N THR A 234 -13.45 23.85 2.33
CA THR A 234 -13.00 24.87 1.37
C THR A 234 -11.48 24.93 1.28
N ALA A 235 -10.77 24.88 2.42
CA ALA A 235 -9.32 24.88 2.45
C ALA A 235 -8.72 23.59 1.89
N GLU A 236 -9.25 22.42 2.26
CA GLU A 236 -8.79 21.12 1.76
C GLU A 236 -8.93 21.04 0.23
N GLU A 237 -10.09 21.40 -0.30
CA GLU A 237 -10.34 21.43 -1.73
C GLU A 237 -9.44 22.45 -2.47
N PHE A 238 -9.15 23.59 -1.83
CA PHE A 238 -8.20 24.56 -2.38
C PHE A 238 -6.78 24.01 -2.46
N LEU A 239 -6.35 23.27 -1.44
CA LEU A 239 -5.04 22.59 -1.40
C LEU A 239 -4.96 21.45 -2.43
N GLU A 240 -6.01 20.63 -2.55
CA GLU A 240 -6.09 19.54 -3.53
C GLU A 240 -5.98 20.04 -4.98
N ASN A 241 -6.59 21.19 -5.28
CA ASN A 241 -6.51 21.83 -6.60
C ASN A 241 -5.24 22.68 -6.77
N SER A 242 -4.15 22.36 -6.08
CA SER A 242 -2.84 23.05 -6.20
C SER A 242 -2.94 24.57 -6.00
N LEU A 243 -3.77 25.02 -5.05
CA LEU A 243 -4.02 26.43 -4.74
C LEU A 243 -4.64 27.21 -5.92
N ASN A 244 -5.29 26.51 -6.85
CA ASN A 244 -5.93 27.11 -8.01
C ASN A 244 -7.37 27.52 -7.69
N VAL A 245 -7.59 28.83 -7.63
CA VAL A 245 -8.90 29.44 -7.33
C VAL A 245 -9.98 29.01 -8.33
N SER A 246 -9.63 28.95 -9.62
CA SER A 246 -10.61 28.67 -10.68
C SER A 246 -11.08 27.23 -10.65
N GLU A 247 -10.16 26.27 -10.52
CA GLU A 247 -10.50 24.85 -10.39
C GLU A 247 -11.29 24.58 -9.11
N THR A 248 -10.83 25.12 -7.98
CA THR A 248 -11.52 24.99 -6.68
C THR A 248 -12.93 25.55 -6.72
N SER A 249 -13.12 26.74 -7.33
CA SER A 249 -14.45 27.36 -7.45
C SER A 249 -15.42 26.50 -8.25
N ARG A 250 -14.93 25.81 -9.31
CA ARG A 250 -15.73 24.87 -10.10
C ARG A 250 -16.05 23.61 -9.29
N LYS A 251 -15.08 23.03 -8.60
CA LYS A 251 -15.25 21.79 -7.80
C LYS A 251 -16.19 22.00 -6.60
N LEU A 252 -16.14 23.17 -5.96
CA LEU A 252 -17.05 23.53 -4.86
C LEU A 252 -18.40 24.14 -5.30
N TYR A 253 -18.62 24.34 -6.61
CA TYR A 253 -19.77 25.07 -7.14
C TYR A 253 -19.95 26.47 -6.52
N LEU A 254 -18.84 27.13 -6.18
CA LEU A 254 -18.82 28.46 -5.59
C LEU A 254 -18.44 29.51 -6.62
N HIS A 255 -19.01 30.71 -6.49
CA HIS A 255 -18.47 31.85 -7.22
C HIS A 255 -17.07 32.20 -6.69
N ARG A 256 -16.16 32.59 -7.60
CA ARG A 256 -14.77 32.98 -7.27
C ARG A 256 -14.68 33.96 -6.09
N ASN A 257 -15.59 34.93 -6.02
CA ASN A 257 -15.61 35.92 -4.94
C ASN A 257 -15.97 35.31 -3.58
N THR A 258 -16.91 34.36 -3.56
CA THR A 258 -17.28 33.65 -2.33
C THR A 258 -16.13 32.78 -1.84
N LEU A 259 -15.44 32.10 -2.75
CA LEU A 259 -14.22 31.36 -2.42
C LEU A 259 -13.15 32.30 -1.83
N MET A 260 -12.87 33.43 -2.48
CA MET A 260 -11.90 34.41 -1.97
C MET A 260 -12.28 34.92 -0.58
N TYR A 261 -13.55 35.22 -0.33
CA TYR A 261 -14.02 35.64 0.98
C TYR A 261 -13.77 34.57 2.05
N ARG A 262 -14.01 33.29 1.74
CA ARG A 262 -13.72 32.17 2.66
C ARG A 262 -12.22 32.06 2.95
N LEU A 263 -11.37 32.15 1.91
CA LEU A 263 -9.91 32.16 2.07
C LEU A 263 -9.43 33.34 2.92
N ASP A 264 -9.97 34.54 2.72
CA ASP A 264 -9.63 35.74 3.51
C ASP A 264 -10.14 35.63 4.95
N LYS A 265 -11.25 34.91 5.20
CA LYS A 265 -11.74 34.62 6.55
C LYS A 265 -10.79 33.66 7.27
N ILE A 266 -10.34 32.61 6.59
CA ILE A 266 -9.34 31.66 7.12
C ILE A 266 -8.03 32.39 7.45
N GLU A 267 -7.52 33.22 6.55
CA GLU A 267 -6.28 33.98 6.77
C GLU A 267 -6.40 34.92 7.97
N ARG A 268 -7.53 35.62 8.14
CA ARG A 268 -7.73 36.52 9.28
C ARG A 268 -7.78 35.80 10.62
N ALA A 269 -8.40 34.62 10.66
CA ALA A 269 -8.58 33.87 11.90
C ALA A 269 -7.36 33.03 12.30
N THR A 270 -6.60 32.53 11.32
CA THR A 270 -5.45 31.65 11.55
C THR A 270 -4.10 32.34 11.41
N GLY A 271 -4.07 33.52 10.78
CA GLY A 271 -2.83 34.20 10.38
C GLY A 271 -2.11 33.54 9.20
N LEU A 272 -2.67 32.46 8.63
CA LEU A 272 -2.06 31.69 7.55
C LEU A 272 -2.69 32.05 6.21
N ASN A 273 -1.89 32.58 5.29
CA ASN A 273 -2.36 32.85 3.94
C ASN A 273 -2.21 31.60 3.09
N ILE A 274 -3.21 30.73 3.09
CA ILE A 274 -3.16 29.43 2.38
C ILE A 274 -3.05 29.55 0.84
N ARG A 275 -3.02 30.76 0.26
CA ARG A 275 -2.62 30.98 -1.14
C ARG A 275 -1.09 30.91 -1.32
N LYS A 276 -0.33 31.03 -0.24
CA LYS A 276 1.12 30.81 -0.21
C LYS A 276 1.37 29.36 0.17
N PHE A 277 2.25 28.70 -0.59
CA PHE A 277 2.58 27.30 -0.38
C PHE A 277 3.08 26.99 1.04
N SER A 278 3.95 27.82 1.62
CA SER A 278 4.46 27.65 3.00
C SER A 278 3.34 27.58 4.05
N ASP A 279 2.39 28.50 3.93
CA ASP A 279 1.31 28.67 4.90
C ASP A 279 0.25 27.58 4.69
N ALA A 280 0.02 27.17 3.43
CA ALA A 280 -0.84 26.05 3.09
C ALA A 280 -0.33 24.73 3.70
N VAL A 281 0.98 24.46 3.61
CA VAL A 281 1.59 23.27 4.24
C VAL A 281 1.41 23.30 5.76
N THR A 282 1.63 24.47 6.38
CA THR A 282 1.44 24.67 7.82
C THR A 282 -0.02 24.42 8.21
N PHE A 283 -0.96 25.01 7.48
CA PHE A 283 -2.40 24.82 7.68
C PHE A 283 -2.77 23.33 7.57
N ARG A 284 -2.29 22.63 6.53
CA ARG A 284 -2.56 21.19 6.35
C ARG A 284 -2.07 20.36 7.53
N LEU A 285 -0.89 20.66 8.07
CA LEU A 285 -0.35 19.95 9.23
C LEU A 285 -1.21 20.17 10.48
N ILE A 286 -1.66 21.41 10.71
CA ILE A 286 -2.58 21.73 11.81
C ILE A 286 -3.92 21.02 11.63
N THR A 287 -4.47 20.99 10.41
CA THR A 287 -5.71 20.25 10.10
C THR A 287 -5.58 18.77 10.44
N ILE A 288 -4.46 18.14 10.06
CA ILE A 288 -4.20 16.72 10.36
C ILE A 288 -4.08 16.52 11.87
N LEU A 289 -3.31 17.36 12.56
CA LEU A 289 -3.15 17.31 14.02
C LEU A 289 -4.50 17.41 14.75
N TYR A 290 -5.34 18.34 14.32
CA TYR A 290 -6.68 18.55 14.86
C TYR A 290 -7.59 17.34 14.65
N LYS A 291 -7.56 16.72 13.45
CA LYS A 291 -8.33 15.51 13.11
C LYS A 291 -7.88 14.26 13.89
N ILE A 292 -6.62 14.16 14.30
CA ILE A 292 -6.11 13.02 15.10
C ILE A 292 -6.52 13.14 16.58
N LEU A 293 -6.66 14.36 17.08
CA LEU A 293 -6.93 14.63 18.50
C LEU A 293 -8.42 14.73 18.85
N LYS A 294 -9.29 15.03 17.89
CA LYS A 294 -10.76 15.02 18.04
C LYS A 294 -11.38 13.74 17.51
#